data_AF-A0A8H5FEQ7-F1
#
_entry.id   AF-A0A8H5FEQ7-F1
#
_cell.length_a   1.000
_cell.length_b   1.000
_cell.length_c   1.000
_cell.angle_alpha   90.00
_cell.angle_beta   90.00
_cell.angle_gamma   90.00
#
_symmetry.space_group_name_H-M   'P 1'
#
loop_
_entity.id
_entity.type
_entity.pdbx_description
1 polymer ?
#
loop_
_entity_poly.entity_id
_entity_poly.type
_entity_poly.pdbx_seq_one_letter_code
_entity_poly.pdbx_strand_id
1 'polypeptide(L)'
;MPVDSRTKTEQLDTIKGVLTIPCCDLCYPSLLSRTRPGKPPAKQKRKAAIKKSDEPFLEVQKKLREWRQKTHKRDLQHTLIGASALLPNAMINDIASVGPIADLKRLEEVLGGRWGFIRDYGEQIVKELSNIVIPEVGNVPKASKRRRKVTGAEDGADEDGNPVKRARGDGSGDKEVVEAPVQEASGFVNLHPQAPYPYPPAYPYPTIQQPPHFTQPLYQQVWMNGPGGMGWYNIPIANHSQLQNLYYQPYSNQQDR
;
A
#
# COMPACT_ATOMS: atom_id res chain seq x y z
N MET A 1 1.88 74.15 -30.43
CA MET A 1 1.72 72.99 -29.53
C MET A 1 2.81 71.99 -29.90
N PRO A 2 3.96 71.99 -29.21
CA PRO A 2 5.07 71.09 -29.51
C PRO A 2 4.83 69.73 -28.87
N VAL A 3 5.06 68.67 -29.64
CA VAL A 3 4.87 67.27 -29.23
C VAL A 3 6.25 66.73 -28.86
N ASP A 4 6.48 66.49 -27.57
CA ASP A 4 7.77 66.02 -27.05
C ASP A 4 7.99 64.55 -27.42
N SER A 5 8.82 64.35 -28.44
CA SER A 5 9.33 63.06 -28.92
C SER A 5 10.49 62.56 -28.06
N ARG A 6 10.25 62.29 -26.76
CA ARG A 6 11.27 61.70 -25.88
C ARG A 6 11.14 60.18 -25.77
N THR A 7 12.22 59.53 -26.21
CA THR A 7 12.86 58.36 -25.58
C THR A 7 12.07 57.06 -25.50
N LYS A 8 11.97 56.34 -26.63
CA LYS A 8 11.55 54.92 -26.66
C LYS A 8 12.74 53.94 -26.55
N THR A 9 13.97 54.43 -26.59
CA THR A 9 15.19 53.61 -26.65
C THR A 9 15.88 53.38 -25.30
N GLU A 10 15.63 54.19 -24.26
CA GLU A 10 16.22 53.96 -22.92
C GLU A 10 15.52 52.87 -22.11
N GLN A 11 14.30 52.46 -22.46
CA GLN A 11 13.60 51.40 -21.72
C GLN A 11 14.07 49.97 -22.04
N LEU A 12 14.85 49.76 -23.09
CA LEU A 12 15.30 48.41 -23.49
C LEU A 12 16.64 48.00 -22.86
N ASP A 13 17.48 48.94 -22.43
CA ASP A 13 18.76 48.62 -21.79
C ASP A 13 18.63 48.33 -20.29
N THR A 14 17.55 48.79 -19.64
CA THR A 14 17.21 48.36 -18.27
C THR A 14 16.81 46.87 -18.21
N ILE A 15 16.35 46.28 -19.32
CA ILE A 15 15.93 44.87 -19.38
C ILE A 15 17.13 43.93 -19.56
N LYS A 16 18.24 44.41 -20.14
CA LYS A 16 19.48 43.61 -20.30
C LYS A 16 20.26 43.40 -19.00
N GLY A 17 19.97 44.16 -17.94
CA GLY A 17 20.69 44.09 -16.67
C GLY A 17 20.07 43.21 -15.58
N VAL A 18 18.84 42.70 -15.73
CA VAL A 18 18.09 42.15 -14.58
C VAL A 18 17.26 40.90 -14.92
N LEU A 19 17.82 39.99 -15.70
CA LEU A 19 17.37 38.60 -15.72
C LEU A 19 18.59 37.68 -15.58
N THR A 20 19.34 37.87 -14.50
CA THR A 20 20.30 36.87 -14.03
C THR A 20 19.52 35.67 -13.49
N ILE A 21 19.10 34.80 -14.41
CA ILE A 21 18.61 33.48 -14.05
C ILE A 21 19.80 32.79 -13.35
N PRO A 22 19.67 32.42 -12.06
CA PRO A 22 20.76 31.80 -11.33
C PRO A 22 21.14 30.49 -12.04
N CYS A 23 22.39 30.40 -12.47
CA CYS A 23 22.86 29.36 -13.40
C CYS A 23 22.92 27.97 -12.77
N CYS A 24 23.24 27.89 -11.47
CA CYS A 24 23.26 26.65 -10.71
C CYS A 24 23.24 26.93 -9.20
N ASP A 25 23.04 25.86 -8.43
CA ASP A 25 23.10 25.84 -6.97
C ASP A 25 24.51 26.14 -6.41
N LEU A 26 25.57 25.90 -7.19
CA LEU A 26 26.95 26.28 -6.84
C LEU A 26 27.16 27.81 -6.85
N CYS A 27 26.60 28.51 -7.85
CA CYS A 27 26.75 29.95 -7.98
C CYS A 27 25.71 30.75 -7.20
N TYR A 28 24.56 30.13 -6.88
CA TYR A 28 23.49 30.76 -6.12
C TYR A 28 22.96 29.79 -5.05
N PRO A 29 23.62 29.69 -3.88
CA PRO A 29 23.30 28.68 -2.87
C PRO A 29 21.89 28.80 -2.29
N SER A 30 21.20 29.93 -2.46
CA SER A 30 19.77 30.06 -2.09
C SER A 30 18.82 29.26 -3.02
N LEU A 31 19.30 28.71 -4.15
CA LEU A 31 18.57 27.68 -4.90
C LEU A 31 18.44 26.38 -4.09
N LEU A 32 19.41 26.03 -3.24
CA LEU A 32 19.32 24.85 -2.36
C LEU A 32 18.18 24.97 -1.35
N SER A 33 17.88 26.18 -0.88
CA SER A 33 16.72 26.39 0.00
C SER A 33 15.38 26.17 -0.69
N ARG A 34 15.33 26.25 -2.03
CA ARG A 34 14.10 25.97 -2.81
C ARG A 34 13.93 24.49 -3.12
N THR A 35 15.03 23.74 -3.24
CA THR A 35 15.01 22.30 -3.51
C THR A 35 15.02 21.46 -2.24
N ARG A 36 15.34 22.03 -1.08
CA ARG A 36 15.17 21.34 0.21
C ARG A 36 13.71 20.91 0.36
N PRO A 37 13.45 19.61 0.63
CA PRO A 37 12.10 19.17 0.96
C PRO A 37 11.55 20.05 2.07
N GLY A 38 10.36 20.60 1.87
CA GLY A 38 9.68 21.39 2.90
C GLY A 38 9.58 20.60 4.21
N LYS A 39 9.43 21.30 5.34
CA LYS A 39 9.23 20.64 6.63
C LYS A 39 8.14 19.58 6.48
N PRO A 40 8.37 18.33 6.93
CA PRO A 40 7.37 17.29 6.80
C PRO A 40 6.07 17.79 7.43
N PRO A 41 4.91 17.53 6.79
CA PRO A 41 3.64 17.97 7.32
C PRO A 41 3.51 17.50 8.76
N ALA A 42 2.94 18.34 9.64
CA ALA A 42 2.69 17.99 11.02
C ALA A 42 1.99 16.62 11.05
N LYS A 43 2.50 15.69 11.88
CA LYS A 43 2.03 14.30 11.94
C LYS A 43 0.51 14.31 12.05
N GLN A 44 -0.18 13.96 10.97
CA GLN A 44 -1.62 13.87 10.98
C GLN A 44 -2.01 12.85 12.05
N LYS A 45 -2.96 13.23 12.91
CA LYS A 45 -3.49 12.32 13.94
C LYS A 45 -3.91 11.04 13.23
N ARG A 46 -3.29 9.90 13.61
CA ARG A 46 -3.68 8.60 13.06
C ARG A 46 -5.16 8.40 13.33
N LYS A 47 -5.98 8.34 12.28
CA LYS A 47 -7.40 8.04 12.41
C LYS A 47 -7.54 6.68 13.10
N ALA A 48 -8.53 6.53 13.96
CA ALA A 48 -8.81 5.27 14.63
C ALA A 48 -8.97 4.16 13.58
N ALA A 49 -8.37 3.00 13.83
CA ALA A 49 -8.50 1.87 12.92
C ALA A 49 -9.97 1.47 12.81
N ILE A 50 -10.53 1.53 11.61
CA ILE A 50 -11.89 1.07 11.34
C ILE A 50 -11.90 -0.45 11.52
N LYS A 51 -12.89 -0.96 12.25
CA LYS A 51 -13.09 -2.39 12.42
C LYS A 51 -13.44 -2.99 11.06
N LYS A 52 -12.62 -3.92 10.59
CA LYS A 52 -12.85 -4.72 9.39
C LYS A 52 -13.28 -6.12 9.82
N SER A 53 -14.25 -6.70 9.14
CA SER A 53 -14.51 -8.14 9.20
C SER A 53 -13.29 -8.88 8.66
N ASP A 54 -13.05 -10.07 9.21
CA ASP A 54 -11.98 -10.94 8.76
C ASP A 54 -12.26 -11.47 7.35
N GLU A 55 -13.54 -11.71 7.06
CA GLU A 55 -14.01 -12.19 5.77
C GLU A 55 -14.75 -11.07 4.99
N PRO A 56 -14.29 -10.71 3.78
CA PRO A 56 -14.95 -9.70 2.96
C PRO A 56 -16.20 -10.26 2.28
N PHE A 57 -17.26 -9.46 2.20
CA PHE A 57 -18.51 -9.90 1.59
C PHE A 57 -18.39 -10.03 0.05
N LEU A 58 -18.47 -11.26 -0.46
CA LEU A 58 -18.19 -11.58 -1.87
C LEU A 58 -19.14 -10.90 -2.86
N GLU A 59 -20.41 -10.72 -2.50
CA GLU A 59 -21.40 -10.08 -3.38
C GLU A 59 -21.07 -8.60 -3.62
N VAL A 60 -20.65 -7.90 -2.56
CA VAL A 60 -20.16 -6.51 -2.66
C VAL A 60 -18.94 -6.44 -3.56
N GLN A 61 -17.98 -7.36 -3.38
CA GLN A 61 -16.82 -7.39 -4.28
C GLN A 61 -17.21 -7.59 -5.74
N LYS A 62 -18.14 -8.52 -6.01
CA LYS A 62 -18.63 -8.80 -7.36
C LYS A 62 -19.28 -7.55 -7.97
N LYS A 63 -20.21 -6.91 -7.24
CA LYS A 63 -20.91 -5.71 -7.69
C LYS A 63 -19.98 -4.52 -7.92
N LEU A 64 -19.02 -4.29 -7.03
CA LEU A 64 -18.02 -3.24 -7.21
C LEU A 64 -17.10 -3.51 -8.41
N ARG A 65 -16.74 -4.78 -8.66
CA ARG A 65 -15.97 -5.14 -9.87
C ARG A 65 -16.77 -4.91 -11.16
N GLU A 66 -18.05 -5.28 -11.17
CA GLU A 66 -18.96 -5.03 -12.29
C GLU A 66 -19.13 -3.53 -12.54
N TRP A 67 -19.41 -2.75 -11.48
CA TRP A 67 -19.50 -1.30 -11.54
C TRP A 67 -18.21 -0.67 -12.08
N ARG A 68 -17.04 -1.11 -11.58
CA ARG A 68 -15.72 -0.64 -12.02
C ARG A 68 -15.50 -0.87 -13.51
N GLN A 69 -15.87 -2.04 -14.03
CA GLN A 69 -15.77 -2.33 -15.46
C GLN A 69 -16.73 -1.47 -16.30
N LYS A 70 -17.97 -1.29 -15.85
CA LYS A 70 -18.97 -0.45 -16.53
C LYS A 70 -18.52 1.01 -16.60
N THR A 71 -18.10 1.57 -15.46
CA THR A 71 -17.64 2.96 -15.35
C THR A 71 -16.37 3.19 -16.15
N HIS A 72 -15.41 2.24 -16.12
CA HIS A 72 -14.21 2.33 -16.95
C HIS A 72 -14.54 2.37 -18.45
N LYS A 73 -15.44 1.50 -18.92
CA LYS A 73 -15.89 1.52 -20.32
C LYS A 73 -16.64 2.81 -20.69
N ARG A 74 -17.41 3.39 -19.76
CA ARG A 74 -18.19 4.62 -20.00
C ARG A 74 -17.30 5.85 -20.07
N ASP A 75 -16.43 6.03 -19.08
CA ASP A 75 -15.75 7.32 -18.83
C ASP A 75 -14.27 7.30 -19.21
N LEU A 76 -13.63 6.13 -19.22
CA LEU A 76 -12.18 5.98 -19.31
C LEU A 76 -11.73 5.07 -20.46
N GLN A 77 -12.61 4.73 -21.40
CA GLN A 77 -12.30 3.81 -22.52
C GLN A 77 -11.16 4.29 -23.42
N HIS A 78 -10.93 5.60 -23.50
CA HIS A 78 -9.87 6.21 -24.33
C HIS A 78 -8.61 6.55 -23.53
N THR A 79 -8.56 6.21 -22.25
CA THR A 79 -7.40 6.47 -21.40
C THR A 79 -6.46 5.27 -21.36
N LEU A 80 -5.18 5.51 -21.06
CA LEU A 80 -4.20 4.44 -20.85
C LEU A 80 -4.36 3.73 -19.49
N ILE A 81 -5.30 4.21 -18.67
CA ILE A 81 -5.50 3.75 -17.30
C ILE A 81 -6.43 2.54 -17.33
N GLY A 82 -6.01 1.40 -16.78
CA GLY A 82 -6.85 0.21 -16.67
C GLY A 82 -7.95 0.38 -15.62
N ALA A 83 -9.02 -0.43 -15.72
CA ALA A 83 -10.13 -0.42 -14.76
C ALA A 83 -9.66 -0.61 -13.29
N SER A 84 -8.57 -1.34 -13.06
CA SER A 84 -7.97 -1.53 -11.73
C SER A 84 -7.46 -0.23 -11.08
N ALA A 85 -7.08 0.77 -11.87
CA ALA A 85 -6.64 2.06 -11.34
C ALA A 85 -7.81 2.99 -10.98
N LEU A 86 -9.01 2.77 -11.56
CA LEU A 86 -10.22 3.47 -11.12
C LEU A 86 -10.59 3.08 -9.68
N LEU A 87 -10.56 1.78 -9.34
CA LEU A 87 -10.81 1.30 -7.98
C LEU A 87 -9.97 0.03 -7.73
N PRO A 88 -8.82 0.12 -7.04
CA PRO A 88 -7.93 -1.02 -6.78
C PRO A 88 -8.61 -2.16 -6.03
N ASN A 89 -8.22 -3.41 -6.31
CA ASN A 89 -8.79 -4.59 -5.65
C ASN A 89 -8.64 -4.53 -4.11
N ALA A 90 -7.54 -3.97 -3.61
CA ALA A 90 -7.34 -3.76 -2.18
C ALA A 90 -8.41 -2.83 -1.56
N MET A 91 -8.84 -1.79 -2.28
CA MET A 91 -9.91 -0.89 -1.82
C MET A 91 -11.27 -1.58 -1.89
N ILE A 92 -11.51 -2.40 -2.92
CA ILE A 92 -12.73 -3.22 -3.01
C ILE A 92 -12.83 -4.17 -1.80
N ASN A 93 -11.72 -4.81 -1.42
CA ASN A 93 -11.66 -5.66 -0.24
C ASN A 93 -11.90 -4.85 1.04
N ASP A 94 -11.27 -3.68 1.18
CA ASP A 94 -11.48 -2.80 2.33
C ASP A 94 -12.95 -2.38 2.49
N ILE A 95 -13.63 -2.02 1.40
CA ILE A 95 -15.06 -1.68 1.39
C ILE A 95 -15.90 -2.90 1.76
N ALA A 96 -15.63 -4.07 1.16
CA ALA A 96 -16.36 -5.30 1.41
C ALA A 96 -16.21 -5.84 2.85
N SER A 97 -15.15 -5.44 3.57
CA SER A 97 -14.91 -5.84 4.96
C SER A 97 -15.53 -4.92 6.02
N VAL A 98 -15.97 -3.70 5.69
CA VAL A 98 -16.44 -2.74 6.73
C VAL A 98 -17.91 -2.95 7.09
N GLY A 99 -18.69 -3.62 6.24
CA GLY A 99 -20.14 -3.79 6.40
C GLY A 99 -20.94 -2.75 5.62
N PRO A 100 -22.21 -2.49 5.98
CA PRO A 100 -23.07 -1.55 5.26
C PRO A 100 -22.54 -0.11 5.29
N ILE A 101 -22.49 0.52 4.12
CA ILE A 101 -22.04 1.91 3.93
C ILE A 101 -23.20 2.69 3.29
N ALA A 102 -23.91 3.48 4.10
CA ALA A 102 -25.02 4.31 3.63
C ALA A 102 -24.58 5.71 3.16
N ASP A 103 -23.46 6.21 3.69
CA ASP A 103 -23.04 7.61 3.52
C ASP A 103 -21.70 7.75 2.82
N LEU A 104 -21.55 8.80 2.01
CA LEU A 104 -20.29 9.17 1.36
C LEU A 104 -19.18 9.49 2.37
N LYS A 105 -19.52 10.11 3.51
CA LYS A 105 -18.56 10.38 4.59
C LYS A 105 -17.96 9.10 5.14
N ARG A 106 -18.78 8.06 5.31
CA ARG A 106 -18.33 6.76 5.80
C ARG A 106 -17.43 6.06 4.77
N LEU A 107 -17.77 6.16 3.49
CA LEU A 107 -16.91 5.67 2.41
C LEU A 107 -15.53 6.35 2.42
N GLU A 108 -15.49 7.68 2.61
CA GLU A 108 -14.25 8.46 2.70
C GLU A 108 -13.39 8.05 3.90
N GLU A 109 -14.01 7.81 5.06
CA GLU A 109 -13.34 7.29 6.24
C GLU A 109 -12.68 5.93 5.97
N VAL A 110 -13.42 5.00 5.33
CA VAL A 110 -12.94 3.65 5.00
C VAL A 110 -11.73 3.68 4.06
N LEU A 111 -11.79 4.53 3.04
CA LEU A 111 -10.72 4.64 2.05
C LEU A 111 -9.52 5.45 2.57
N GLY A 112 -9.71 6.21 3.65
CA GLY A 112 -8.67 7.00 4.30
C GLY A 112 -8.19 8.17 3.44
N GLY A 113 -9.05 8.71 2.56
CA GLY A 113 -8.71 9.81 1.65
C GLY A 113 -7.67 9.45 0.57
N ARG A 114 -7.32 8.17 0.41
CA ARG A 114 -6.32 7.70 -0.57
C ARG A 114 -6.87 7.57 -1.99
N TRP A 115 -8.20 7.62 -2.13
CA TRP A 115 -8.86 7.41 -3.41
C TRP A 115 -9.23 8.74 -4.05
N GLY A 116 -8.45 9.15 -5.05
CA GLY A 116 -8.58 10.47 -5.70
C GLY A 116 -9.90 10.70 -6.43
N PHE A 117 -10.60 9.63 -6.83
CA PHE A 117 -11.85 9.73 -7.59
C PHE A 117 -13.12 9.78 -6.73
N ILE A 118 -12.97 9.97 -5.42
CA ILE A 118 -14.12 10.00 -4.50
C ILE A 118 -15.12 11.12 -4.84
N ARG A 119 -14.62 12.24 -5.38
CA ARG A 119 -15.46 13.39 -5.76
C ARG A 119 -16.37 13.09 -6.94
N ASP A 120 -15.86 12.32 -7.91
CA ASP A 120 -16.57 12.09 -9.18
C ASP A 120 -17.44 10.83 -9.12
N TYR A 121 -16.98 9.80 -8.39
CA TYR A 121 -17.62 8.49 -8.39
C TYR A 121 -18.09 8.02 -7.01
N GLY A 122 -17.83 8.77 -5.93
CA GLY A 122 -18.19 8.36 -4.57
C GLY A 122 -19.69 8.11 -4.40
N GLU A 123 -20.53 9.01 -4.91
CA GLU A 123 -21.99 8.87 -4.82
C GLU A 123 -22.51 7.66 -5.60
N GLN A 124 -21.93 7.36 -6.76
CA GLN A 124 -22.30 6.20 -7.57
C GLN A 124 -21.97 4.90 -6.81
N ILE A 125 -20.81 4.82 -6.15
CA ILE A 125 -20.47 3.67 -5.32
C ILE A 125 -21.44 3.51 -4.16
N VAL A 126 -21.75 4.59 -3.43
CA VAL A 126 -22.71 4.53 -2.30
C VAL A 126 -24.06 4.01 -2.78
N LYS A 127 -24.52 4.47 -3.95
CA LYS A 127 -25.76 3.98 -4.57
C LYS A 127 -25.71 2.49 -4.93
N GLU A 128 -24.59 2.01 -5.47
CA GLU A 128 -24.42 0.58 -5.74
C GLU A 128 -24.40 -0.26 -4.46
N LEU A 129 -23.78 0.26 -3.39
CA LEU A 129 -23.73 -0.39 -2.09
C LEU A 129 -25.09 -0.42 -1.39
N SER A 130 -25.90 0.64 -1.52
CA SER A 130 -27.25 0.68 -0.93
C SER A 130 -28.21 -0.35 -1.52
N ASN A 131 -27.92 -0.86 -2.73
CA ASN A 131 -28.72 -1.90 -3.38
C ASN A 131 -28.44 -3.30 -2.82
N ILE A 132 -27.39 -3.46 -2.02
CA ILE A 132 -26.95 -4.75 -1.49
C ILE A 132 -27.24 -4.78 0.01
N VAL A 133 -28.03 -5.76 0.44
CA VAL A 133 -28.28 -5.98 1.86
C VAL A 133 -27.04 -6.66 2.45
N ILE A 134 -26.15 -5.88 3.03
CA ILE A 134 -24.96 -6.40 3.72
C ILE A 134 -25.38 -6.74 5.15
N PRO A 135 -25.28 -8.01 5.59
CA PRO A 135 -25.61 -8.36 6.96
C PRO A 135 -24.73 -7.55 7.91
N GLU A 136 -25.35 -6.90 8.89
CA GLU A 136 -24.61 -6.19 9.91
C GLU A 136 -23.70 -7.20 10.63
N VAL A 137 -22.41 -6.92 10.64
CA VAL A 137 -21.44 -7.74 11.36
C VAL A 137 -21.78 -7.60 12.84
N GLY A 138 -22.59 -8.54 13.35
CA GLY A 138 -22.98 -8.59 14.74
C GLY A 138 -21.70 -8.47 15.55
N ASN A 139 -21.61 -7.45 16.40
CA ASN A 139 -20.48 -7.28 17.29
C ASN A 139 -20.46 -8.51 18.19
N VAL A 140 -19.73 -9.57 17.82
CA VAL A 140 -19.60 -10.75 18.65
C VAL A 140 -19.06 -10.23 19.98
N PRO A 141 -19.83 -10.37 21.08
CA PRO A 141 -19.45 -9.80 22.35
C PRO A 141 -18.09 -10.40 22.71
N LYS A 142 -17.05 -9.56 22.69
CA LYS A 142 -15.71 -9.99 23.07
C LYS A 142 -15.83 -10.56 24.46
N ALA A 143 -15.68 -11.88 24.58
CA ALA A 143 -15.76 -12.58 25.85
C ALA A 143 -14.87 -11.82 26.84
N SER A 144 -15.52 -11.16 27.81
CA SER A 144 -14.86 -10.36 28.82
C SER A 144 -13.77 -11.23 29.43
N LYS A 145 -12.52 -10.77 29.30
CA LYS A 145 -11.34 -11.48 29.76
C LYS A 145 -11.53 -11.71 31.26
N ARG A 146 -12.01 -12.92 31.60
CA ARG A 146 -12.36 -13.34 32.95
C ARG A 146 -11.13 -13.11 33.80
N ARG A 147 -11.19 -12.04 34.60
CA ARG A 147 -10.13 -11.61 35.52
C ARG A 147 -9.83 -12.83 36.39
N ARG A 148 -8.70 -13.50 36.18
CA ARG A 148 -8.27 -14.60 37.05
C ARG A 148 -8.15 -14.00 38.44
N LYS A 149 -9.13 -14.30 39.29
CA LYS A 149 -9.06 -14.04 40.72
C LYS A 149 -7.95 -14.94 41.22
N VAL A 150 -6.78 -14.35 41.42
CA VAL A 150 -5.68 -14.97 42.17
C VAL A 150 -6.24 -15.16 43.57
N THR A 151 -6.69 -16.36 43.87
CA THR A 151 -6.97 -16.79 45.24
C THR A 151 -5.61 -16.89 45.93
N GLY A 152 -5.40 -15.98 46.88
CA GLY A 152 -4.22 -15.95 47.72
C GLY A 152 -4.10 -17.22 48.54
N ALA A 153 -2.86 -17.68 48.66
CA ALA A 153 -2.42 -18.40 49.83
C ALA A 153 -2.22 -17.37 50.95
N GLU A 154 -2.85 -17.67 52.09
CA GLU A 154 -2.46 -17.25 53.43
C GLU A 154 -0.99 -17.66 53.60
N ASP A 155 -0.04 -16.87 54.09
CA ASP A 155 0.05 -16.26 55.41
C ASP A 155 1.35 -15.41 55.45
N GLY A 156 1.38 -14.32 56.20
CA GLY A 156 2.59 -13.49 56.35
C GLY A 156 2.32 -11.99 56.38
N ALA A 157 1.97 -11.51 57.57
CA ALA A 157 1.99 -10.10 57.93
C ALA A 157 3.41 -9.54 57.85
N ASP A 158 3.56 -8.36 57.23
CA ASP A 158 4.50 -7.34 57.67
C ASP A 158 4.09 -5.97 57.07
N GLU A 159 4.17 -4.97 57.94
CA GLU A 159 3.67 -3.60 57.80
C GLU A 159 4.50 -2.72 56.84
N ASP A 160 3.85 -1.63 56.43
CA ASP A 160 4.43 -0.35 55.99
C ASP A 160 5.31 -0.31 54.74
N GLY A 161 4.67 -0.05 53.59
CA GLY A 161 5.34 0.24 52.33
C GLY A 161 4.56 1.21 51.44
N ASN A 162 4.63 2.50 51.78
CA ASN A 162 4.22 3.64 50.96
C ASN A 162 4.63 3.47 49.47
N PRO A 163 3.72 3.53 48.47
CA PRO A 163 4.10 3.42 47.07
C PRO A 163 4.74 4.73 46.59
N VAL A 164 6.06 4.80 46.73
CA VAL A 164 6.90 5.82 46.09
C VAL A 164 6.69 5.76 44.58
N LYS A 165 6.16 6.87 44.03
CA LYS A 165 6.20 7.20 42.59
C LYS A 165 7.65 7.14 42.11
N ARG A 166 8.04 6.02 41.48
CA ARG A 166 9.30 5.94 40.75
C ARG A 166 9.19 6.78 39.49
N ALA A 167 9.80 7.96 39.53
CA ALA A 167 10.12 8.74 38.34
C ALA A 167 10.93 7.85 37.38
N ARG A 168 10.48 7.77 36.12
CA ARG A 168 11.26 7.13 35.06
C ARG A 168 12.49 8.01 34.80
N GLY A 169 13.65 7.43 35.10
CA GLY A 169 14.95 8.03 34.82
C GLY A 169 15.10 8.36 33.34
N ASP A 170 15.64 9.55 33.13
CA ASP A 170 16.20 10.05 31.90
C ASP A 170 17.40 9.18 31.54
N GLY A 171 17.22 8.32 30.54
CA GLY A 171 18.27 7.48 29.99
C GLY A 171 18.89 8.19 28.80
N SER A 172 19.84 9.09 29.07
CA SER A 172 20.78 9.60 28.07
C SER A 172 21.72 8.45 27.66
N GLY A 173 21.25 7.63 26.72
CA GLY A 173 22.08 6.66 26.03
C GLY A 173 22.67 7.31 24.80
N ASP A 174 23.90 7.81 24.93
CA ASP A 174 24.79 8.10 23.83
C ASP A 174 24.91 6.85 22.96
N LYS A 175 24.28 6.89 21.79
CA LYS A 175 24.52 5.90 20.73
C LYS A 175 25.60 6.46 19.83
N GLU A 176 26.79 5.99 20.15
CA GLU A 176 27.93 5.78 19.27
C GLU A 176 27.48 5.56 17.81
N VAL A 177 27.83 6.53 16.97
CA VAL A 177 27.61 6.50 15.53
C VAL A 177 28.59 5.48 14.97
N VAL A 178 28.12 4.25 14.76
CA VAL A 178 28.86 3.28 13.96
C VAL A 178 28.73 3.71 12.50
N GLU A 179 29.81 4.30 12.03
CA GLU A 179 30.06 4.75 10.66
C GLU A 179 29.99 3.53 9.73
N ALA A 180 28.94 3.47 8.90
CA ALA A 180 28.82 2.44 7.87
C ALA A 180 29.78 2.78 6.71
N PRO A 181 30.58 1.81 6.23
CA PRO A 181 31.48 2.05 5.10
C PRO A 181 30.65 2.33 3.84
N VAL A 182 30.82 3.54 3.31
CA VAL A 182 30.33 3.96 2.00
C VAL A 182 31.12 3.18 0.94
N GLN A 183 30.50 2.15 0.37
CA GLN A 183 31.01 1.54 -0.87
C GLN A 183 30.60 2.43 -2.04
N GLU A 184 31.59 3.15 -2.58
CA GLU A 184 31.52 3.81 -3.87
C GLU A 184 31.25 2.77 -4.98
N ALA A 185 30.01 2.69 -5.43
CA ALA A 185 29.67 2.01 -6.68
C ALA A 185 29.79 3.01 -7.84
N SER A 186 31.02 3.40 -8.17
CA SER A 186 31.35 4.04 -9.44
C SER A 186 31.39 2.98 -10.54
N GLY A 187 30.22 2.72 -11.14
CA GLY A 187 30.08 1.85 -12.30
C GLY A 187 29.39 2.58 -13.44
N PHE A 188 30.12 3.44 -14.15
CA PHE A 188 29.71 3.94 -15.46
C PHE A 188 29.73 2.76 -16.44
N VAL A 189 28.55 2.20 -16.73
CA VAL A 189 28.40 1.21 -17.79
C VAL A 189 28.43 1.99 -19.12
N ASN A 190 29.58 1.97 -19.78
CA ASN A 190 29.70 2.40 -21.17
C ASN A 190 28.80 1.50 -22.03
N LEU A 191 27.66 2.03 -22.45
CA LEU A 191 26.81 1.45 -23.48
C LEU A 191 27.53 1.59 -24.83
N HIS A 192 28.40 0.64 -25.10
CA HIS A 192 28.98 0.45 -26.43
C HIS A 192 27.87 -0.02 -27.39
N PRO A 193 27.64 0.65 -28.53
CA PRO A 193 26.67 0.17 -29.52
C PRO A 193 27.21 -1.11 -30.15
N GLN A 194 26.69 -2.27 -29.76
CA GLN A 194 26.98 -3.50 -30.50
C GLN A 194 26.23 -3.48 -31.83
N ALA A 195 26.99 -3.59 -32.91
CA ALA A 195 26.47 -3.82 -34.25
C ALA A 195 25.64 -5.11 -34.29
N PRO A 196 24.60 -5.19 -35.15
CA PRO A 196 23.76 -6.37 -35.28
C PRO A 196 24.57 -7.55 -35.82
N TYR A 197 24.80 -8.55 -34.98
CA TYR A 197 25.37 -9.82 -35.42
C TYR A 197 24.32 -10.60 -36.24
N PRO A 198 24.71 -11.19 -37.39
CA PRO A 198 23.84 -12.04 -38.17
C PRO A 198 23.52 -13.33 -37.40
N TYR A 199 22.23 -13.61 -37.23
CA TYR A 199 21.75 -14.84 -36.61
C TYR A 199 22.26 -16.07 -37.39
N PRO A 200 22.86 -17.07 -36.72
CA PRO A 200 23.18 -18.33 -37.38
C PRO A 200 21.91 -19.13 -37.67
N PRO A 201 21.90 -19.96 -38.74
CA PRO A 201 20.76 -20.79 -39.10
C PRO A 201 20.46 -21.81 -38.00
N ALA A 202 19.16 -22.00 -37.74
CA ALA A 202 18.65 -22.92 -36.73
C ALA A 202 19.01 -24.37 -37.08
N TYR A 203 19.93 -24.96 -36.32
CA TYR A 203 20.13 -26.41 -36.34
C TYR A 203 19.07 -27.08 -35.44
N PRO A 204 18.44 -28.17 -35.90
CA PRO A 204 17.54 -28.96 -35.06
C PRO A 204 18.37 -29.67 -33.99
N TYR A 205 18.29 -29.17 -32.75
CA TYR A 205 18.88 -29.86 -31.61
C TYR A 205 18.09 -31.14 -31.31
N PRO A 206 18.76 -32.27 -31.06
CA PRO A 206 18.09 -33.47 -30.58
C PRO A 206 17.51 -33.20 -29.19
N THR A 207 16.22 -33.50 -29.03
CA THR A 207 15.52 -33.47 -27.75
C THR A 207 16.16 -34.49 -26.81
N ILE A 208 17.07 -34.03 -25.95
CA ILE A 208 17.54 -34.79 -24.80
C ILE A 208 16.37 -34.84 -23.81
N GLN A 209 15.74 -36.02 -23.68
CA GLN A 209 14.78 -36.28 -22.59
C GLN A 209 15.53 -36.10 -21.27
N GLN A 210 15.28 -34.97 -20.60
CA GLN A 210 15.79 -34.78 -19.25
C GLN A 210 15.08 -35.76 -18.31
N PRO A 211 15.83 -36.42 -17.39
CA PRO A 211 15.21 -37.22 -16.34
C PRO A 211 14.26 -36.35 -15.51
N PRO A 212 13.18 -36.91 -14.95
CA PRO A 212 12.23 -36.16 -14.15
C PRO A 212 12.95 -35.52 -12.96
N HIS A 213 13.07 -34.19 -12.99
CA HIS A 213 13.67 -33.43 -11.90
C HIS A 213 12.84 -33.64 -10.63
N PHE A 214 13.45 -34.28 -9.64
CA PHE A 214 12.92 -34.36 -8.29
C PHE A 214 12.95 -32.94 -7.70
N THR A 215 11.83 -32.24 -7.80
CA THR A 215 11.69 -30.89 -7.24
C THR A 215 11.57 -31.01 -5.73
N GLN A 216 12.64 -30.63 -5.03
CA GLN A 216 12.62 -30.45 -3.58
C GLN A 216 11.50 -29.45 -3.23
N PRO A 217 10.59 -29.78 -2.31
CA PRO A 217 9.54 -28.84 -1.91
C PRO A 217 10.18 -27.60 -1.28
N LEU A 218 9.88 -26.43 -1.84
CA LEU A 218 10.27 -25.16 -1.24
C LEU A 218 9.42 -24.92 0.02
N TYR A 219 10.07 -24.69 1.16
CA TYR A 219 9.41 -24.30 2.40
C TYR A 219 9.58 -22.80 2.63
N GLN A 220 8.52 -22.14 3.09
CA GLN A 220 8.59 -20.76 3.58
C GLN A 220 8.52 -20.76 5.10
N GLN A 221 9.46 -20.07 5.76
CA GLN A 221 9.41 -19.82 7.19
C GLN A 221 8.43 -18.68 7.48
N VAL A 222 7.41 -18.96 8.29
CA VAL A 222 6.41 -17.99 8.71
C VAL A 222 6.32 -17.97 10.23
N TRP A 223 6.31 -16.77 10.81
CA TRP A 223 6.06 -16.56 12.24
C TRP A 223 4.56 -16.49 12.50
N MET A 224 4.00 -17.50 13.17
CA MET A 224 2.57 -17.56 13.48
C MET A 224 2.31 -18.27 14.82
N ASN A 225 1.04 -18.31 15.23
CA ASN A 225 0.62 -18.95 16.47
C ASN A 225 0.09 -20.35 16.14
N GLY A 226 0.92 -21.37 16.32
CA GLY A 226 0.57 -22.76 16.01
C GLY A 226 0.11 -23.54 17.23
N PRO A 227 -0.06 -24.87 17.11
CA PRO A 227 -0.49 -25.75 18.21
C PRO A 227 0.44 -25.71 19.43
N GLY A 228 1.71 -25.35 19.22
CA GLY A 228 2.72 -25.19 20.29
C GLY A 228 2.91 -23.74 20.77
N GLY A 229 2.06 -22.80 20.36
CA GLY A 229 2.21 -21.38 20.67
C GLY A 229 2.91 -20.57 19.56
N MET A 230 3.47 -19.42 19.92
CA MET A 230 4.06 -18.48 18.96
C MET A 230 5.46 -18.95 18.55
N GLY A 231 5.70 -19.16 17.25
CA GLY A 231 7.00 -19.60 16.75
C GLY A 231 7.14 -19.59 15.23
N TRP A 232 8.32 -20.01 14.76
CA TRP A 232 8.61 -20.22 13.34
C TRP A 232 8.09 -21.58 12.88
N TYR A 233 7.35 -21.59 11.78
CA TYR A 233 6.85 -22.81 11.14
C TYR A 233 7.26 -22.86 9.67
N ASN A 234 7.67 -24.04 9.20
CA ASN A 234 7.93 -24.30 7.78
C ASN A 234 6.63 -24.69 7.09
N ILE A 235 6.09 -23.82 6.25
CA ILE A 235 4.90 -24.13 5.45
C ILE A 235 5.39 -24.56 4.06
N PRO A 236 4.98 -25.73 3.53
CA PRO A 236 5.28 -26.11 2.17
C PRO A 236 4.61 -25.11 1.22
N ILE A 237 5.39 -24.48 0.35
CA ILE A 237 4.85 -23.63 -0.71
C ILE A 237 4.32 -24.59 -1.77
N ALA A 238 3.01 -24.87 -1.75
CA ALA A 238 2.39 -25.58 -2.85
C ALA A 238 2.66 -24.79 -4.14
N ASN A 239 3.34 -25.42 -5.10
CA ASN A 239 3.48 -24.84 -6.44
C ASN A 239 2.07 -24.48 -6.93
N HIS A 240 1.86 -23.22 -7.29
CA HIS A 240 0.57 -22.63 -7.64
C HIS A 240 -0.17 -23.41 -8.76
N SER A 241 0.52 -24.28 -9.50
CA SER A 241 -0.07 -25.17 -10.50
C SER A 241 -0.90 -26.33 -9.94
N GLN A 242 -0.68 -26.79 -8.69
CA GLN A 242 -1.48 -27.90 -8.14
C GLN A 242 -2.81 -27.45 -7.53
N LEU A 243 -2.93 -26.20 -7.08
CA LEU A 243 -4.19 -25.70 -6.49
C LEU A 243 -5.30 -25.46 -7.53
N GLN A 244 -4.98 -25.44 -8.83
CA GLN A 244 -6.01 -25.31 -9.88
C GLN A 244 -6.83 -26.59 -10.08
N ASN A 245 -6.33 -27.77 -9.71
CA ASN A 245 -7.05 -29.04 -9.92
C ASN A 245 -8.04 -29.40 -8.80
N LEU A 246 -7.99 -28.75 -7.63
CA LEU A 246 -8.91 -29.04 -6.53
C LEU A 246 -10.21 -28.22 -6.56
N TYR A 247 -10.32 -27.21 -7.42
CA TYR A 247 -11.50 -26.33 -7.51
C TYR A 247 -12.42 -26.58 -8.71
N TYR A 248 -12.18 -27.64 -9.49
CA TYR A 248 -13.02 -27.99 -10.65
C TYR A 248 -13.70 -29.35 -10.44
N GLN A 249 -14.70 -29.40 -9.54
CA GLN A 249 -15.73 -30.44 -9.63
C GLN A 249 -16.94 -29.85 -10.38
N PRO A 250 -17.25 -30.30 -11.61
CA PRO A 250 -18.46 -29.87 -12.29
C PRO A 250 -19.67 -30.38 -11.51
N TYR A 251 -20.52 -29.45 -11.05
CA TYR A 251 -21.87 -29.75 -10.58
C TYR A 251 -22.65 -30.39 -11.75
N SER A 252 -22.81 -31.71 -11.71
CA SER A 252 -23.77 -32.40 -12.56
C SER A 252 -25.18 -32.08 -12.08
N ASN A 253 -25.95 -31.41 -12.93
CA ASN A 253 -27.38 -31.22 -12.78
C ASN A 253 -28.06 -32.59 -12.64
N GLN A 254 -28.56 -32.91 -11.45
CA GLN A 254 -29.65 -33.85 -11.27
C GLN A 254 -30.94 -33.06 -11.41
N GLN A 255 -31.53 -33.14 -12.61
CA GLN A 255 -32.86 -32.61 -12.89
C GLN A 255 -33.83 -33.78 -12.96
N ASP A 256 -34.73 -33.77 -11.98
CA ASP A 256 -36.16 -34.14 -12.02
C ASP A 256 -36.59 -35.47 -12.64
N ARG A 257 -37.19 -36.30 -11.77
CA ARG A 257 -38.21 -37.31 -12.07
C ARG A 257 -39.44 -37.05 -11.21
#